data_AF-A0A8D8EX86-F1
#
_entry.id   AF-A0A8D8EX86-F1
#
_cell.length_a   1.000
_cell.length_b   1.000
_cell.length_c   1.000
_cell.angle_alpha   90.00
_cell.angle_beta   90.00
_cell.angle_gamma   90.00
#
_symmetry.space_group_name_H-M   'P 1'
#
loop_
_entity.id
_entity.type
_entity.pdbx_description
1 polymer ?
#
loop_
_entity_poly.entity_id
_entity_poly.type
_entity_poly.pdbx_seq_one_letter_code
_entity_poly.pdbx_strand_id
1 'polypeptide(L)'
;MTEFCDDVIKLFPLRTIQDVIKLFRQQLNNRDDDPDLTLLSIVTGLIEHSLTTKVLESSGPAGVQPHIEVISNFPVIKYDVIEALYKKFKAVLAPIEKLLVKTDSKFASREIIKKVSDIIWNSLLRSSYKDRAHLQSLYSYLCGNKLDCFGVAFAVVAGCQMLGFRDVHLAISEDHVWVVFGKTGDETIEVTWHGKGAEDKRGQSVAPGVESQTWLYVAGHPVVCNRYMEVAAIVSAINPSLTATSACLEVADLQQQLLWQLYDMGHLKKYPMALGCLGELEEVSPTAGRRSCEDLYNESVRSAQICYKNHHVYPYTYQGGFYYRRNKYREAFASWADSSDVIRL
;
A
#
# COMPACT_ATOMS: atom_id res chain seq x y z
N MET A 1 -14.69 -7.67 25.24
CA MET A 1 -13.24 -7.42 25.15
C MET A 1 -13.02 -6.51 23.95
N THR A 2 -12.18 -5.49 24.09
CA THR A 2 -11.80 -4.58 22.99
C THR A 2 -10.95 -5.35 21.98
N GLU A 3 -11.05 -5.00 20.70
CA GLU A 3 -10.23 -5.65 19.64
C GLU A 3 -8.76 -5.20 19.69
N PHE A 4 -8.49 -4.10 20.39
CA PHE A 4 -7.17 -3.49 20.52
C PHE A 4 -6.74 -3.41 21.99
N CYS A 5 -5.42 -3.38 22.21
CA CYS A 5 -4.85 -3.14 23.54
C CYS A 5 -5.08 -1.68 23.98
N ASP A 6 -5.13 -1.46 25.30
CA ASP A 6 -5.42 -0.14 25.88
C ASP A 6 -4.49 0.97 25.38
N ASP A 7 -3.23 0.64 25.07
CA ASP A 7 -2.24 1.63 24.61
C ASP A 7 -2.54 2.14 23.21
N VAL A 8 -3.13 1.33 22.33
CA VAL A 8 -3.64 1.78 21.02
C VAL A 8 -4.88 2.67 21.22
N ILE A 9 -5.79 2.25 22.10
CA ILE A 9 -7.05 2.98 22.35
C ILE A 9 -6.77 4.40 22.87
N LYS A 10 -5.79 4.55 23.77
CA LYS A 10 -5.39 5.86 24.35
C LYS A 10 -4.86 6.86 23.32
N LEU A 11 -4.42 6.41 22.14
CA LEU A 11 -3.97 7.31 21.08
C LEU A 11 -5.13 8.02 20.37
N PHE A 12 -6.35 7.49 20.50
CA PHE A 12 -7.53 8.11 19.93
C PHE A 12 -8.15 9.15 20.88
N PRO A 13 -8.82 10.19 20.33
CA PRO A 13 -9.02 10.44 18.91
C PRO A 13 -7.79 11.03 18.22
N LEU A 14 -7.57 10.65 16.96
CA LEU A 14 -6.51 11.23 16.13
C LEU A 14 -7.02 12.58 15.61
N ARG A 15 -6.28 13.66 15.87
CA ARG A 15 -6.70 15.04 15.54
C ARG A 15 -5.73 15.73 14.60
N THR A 16 -4.54 15.18 14.44
CA THR A 16 -3.45 15.75 13.63
C THR A 16 -2.68 14.65 12.92
N ILE A 17 -1.91 15.02 11.90
CA ILE A 17 -0.91 14.14 11.27
C ILE A 17 0.01 13.54 12.33
N GLN A 18 0.47 14.34 13.30
CA GLN A 18 1.35 13.86 14.37
C GLN A 18 0.73 12.76 15.23
N ASP A 19 -0.58 12.75 15.42
CA ASP A 19 -1.26 11.66 16.14
C ASP A 19 -1.25 10.37 15.32
N VAL A 20 -1.39 10.47 13.99
CA VAL A 20 -1.24 9.33 13.08
C VAL A 20 0.19 8.82 13.07
N ILE A 21 1.18 9.70 13.01
CA ILE A 21 2.60 9.33 13.10
C ILE A 21 2.88 8.56 14.41
N LYS A 22 2.32 9.02 15.54
CA LYS A 22 2.43 8.31 16.84
C LYS A 22 1.76 6.94 16.81
N LEU A 23 0.58 6.81 16.20
CA LEU A 23 -0.09 5.52 16.02
C LEU A 23 0.77 4.54 15.21
N PHE A 24 1.26 4.97 14.05
CA PHE A 24 2.17 4.15 13.25
C PHE A 24 3.44 3.80 14.01
N ARG A 25 4.02 4.75 14.76
CA ARG A 25 5.23 4.52 15.55
C ARG A 25 4.98 3.48 16.65
N GLN A 26 3.83 3.52 17.30
CA GLN A 26 3.46 2.53 18.31
C GLN A 26 3.32 1.15 17.69
N GLN A 27 2.66 1.03 16.52
CA GLN A 27 2.52 -0.24 15.80
C GLN A 27 3.85 -0.79 15.30
N LEU A 28 4.75 0.07 14.80
CA LEU A 28 6.06 -0.33 14.27
C LEU A 28 7.09 -0.66 15.38
N ASN A 29 6.93 -0.11 16.59
CA ASN A 29 7.83 -0.37 17.71
C ASN A 29 7.39 -1.53 18.62
N ASN A 30 6.18 -2.06 18.43
CA ASN A 30 5.73 -3.22 19.19
C ASN A 30 6.61 -4.42 18.82
N ARG A 31 7.36 -4.94 19.80
CA ARG A 31 8.28 -6.06 19.59
C ARG A 31 7.61 -7.43 19.77
N ASP A 32 6.49 -7.44 20.48
CA ASP A 32 5.82 -8.68 20.89
C ASP A 32 4.79 -9.14 19.84
N ASP A 33 4.31 -8.21 19.00
CA ASP A 33 3.33 -8.47 17.94
C ASP A 33 3.66 -7.73 16.64
N ASP A 34 3.17 -8.29 15.53
CA ASP A 34 3.24 -7.65 14.21
C ASP A 34 2.36 -6.38 14.16
N PRO A 35 2.71 -5.36 13.36
CA PRO A 35 1.84 -4.21 13.14
C PRO A 35 0.49 -4.64 12.53
N ASP A 36 -0.60 -4.08 13.04
CA ASP A 36 -1.95 -4.40 12.59
C ASP A 36 -2.26 -3.73 11.25
N LEU A 37 -2.25 -4.52 10.17
CA LEU A 37 -2.48 -4.01 8.82
C LEU A 37 -3.91 -3.52 8.62
N THR A 38 -4.88 -4.16 9.28
CA THR A 38 -6.29 -3.77 9.18
C THR A 38 -6.52 -2.41 9.80
N LEU A 39 -6.02 -2.19 11.02
CA LEU A 39 -6.10 -0.90 11.70
C LEU A 39 -5.47 0.21 10.85
N LEU A 40 -4.22 0.01 10.41
CA LEU A 40 -3.46 1.04 9.72
C LEU A 40 -4.08 1.40 8.36
N SER A 41 -4.58 0.41 7.60
CA SER A 41 -5.26 0.63 6.33
C SER A 41 -6.62 1.32 6.47
N ILE A 42 -7.39 1.00 7.52
CA ILE A 42 -8.65 1.69 7.81
C ILE A 42 -8.37 3.16 8.15
N VAL A 43 -7.38 3.44 9.00
CA VAL A 43 -7.03 4.81 9.42
C VAL A 43 -6.56 5.64 8.24
N THR A 44 -5.60 5.17 7.45
CA THR A 44 -5.10 5.93 6.28
C THR A 44 -6.18 6.13 5.24
N GLY A 45 -6.96 5.08 4.95
CA GLY A 45 -8.06 5.16 3.99
C GLY A 45 -9.16 6.14 4.42
N LEU A 46 -9.48 6.22 5.72
CA LEU A 46 -10.44 7.17 6.25
C LEU A 46 -9.94 8.62 6.10
N ILE A 47 -8.66 8.87 6.43
CA ILE A 47 -8.04 10.20 6.29
C ILE A 47 -8.05 10.62 4.83
N GLU A 48 -7.51 9.77 3.96
CA GLU A 48 -7.45 10.03 2.52
C GLU A 48 -8.85 10.35 2.00
N HIS A 49 -9.83 9.47 2.24
CA HIS A 49 -11.19 9.70 1.82
C HIS A 49 -11.74 11.03 2.34
N SER A 50 -11.60 11.31 3.63
CA SER A 50 -12.15 12.52 4.26
C SER A 50 -11.55 13.81 3.71
N LEU A 51 -10.29 13.79 3.27
CA LEU A 51 -9.59 14.95 2.76
C LEU A 51 -9.71 15.10 1.23
N THR A 52 -9.88 14.00 0.49
CA THR A 52 -9.98 14.05 -0.96
C THR A 52 -11.41 14.15 -1.48
N THR A 53 -12.41 13.56 -0.81
CA THR A 53 -13.81 13.62 -1.29
C THR A 53 -14.54 14.90 -0.90
N LYS A 54 -14.24 15.51 0.24
CA LYS A 54 -14.84 16.80 0.65
C LYS A 54 -14.57 17.93 -0.35
N VAL A 55 -13.42 17.89 -1.03
CA VAL A 55 -13.05 18.88 -2.06
C VAL A 55 -13.86 18.69 -3.35
N LEU A 56 -14.26 17.45 -3.66
CA LEU A 56 -15.08 17.12 -4.83
C LEU A 56 -16.56 17.48 -4.62
N GLU A 57 -17.07 17.40 -3.39
CA GLU A 57 -18.46 17.75 -3.06
C GLU A 57 -18.69 19.27 -2.93
N SER A 58 -17.65 20.03 -2.58
CA SER A 58 -17.69 21.49 -2.51
C SER A 58 -17.56 22.19 -3.87
N SER A 59 -17.30 21.44 -4.96
CA SER A 59 -17.20 21.95 -6.33
C SER A 59 -18.45 21.69 -7.19
N GLY A 60 -19.65 21.83 -6.59
CA GLY A 60 -20.94 21.81 -7.30
C GLY A 60 -21.28 23.12 -8.03
N PRO A 61 -22.18 23.11 -9.03
CA PRO A 61 -22.47 24.26 -9.88
C PRO A 61 -23.59 25.14 -9.30
N ALA A 62 -23.25 26.13 -8.47
CA ALA A 62 -24.06 27.34 -8.26
C ALA A 62 -23.26 28.36 -7.43
N GLY A 63 -23.11 29.57 -7.96
CA GLY A 63 -22.29 30.61 -7.34
C GLY A 63 -22.88 31.17 -6.05
N VAL A 64 -22.01 31.34 -5.06
CA VAL A 64 -21.93 32.52 -4.18
C VAL A 64 -20.43 32.71 -3.83
N GLN A 65 -20.02 33.97 -3.70
CA GLN A 65 -18.67 34.53 -3.58
C GLN A 65 -17.68 33.85 -2.59
N PRO A 66 -16.36 34.09 -2.76
CA PRO A 66 -15.30 33.39 -2.04
C PRO A 66 -15.15 33.96 -0.63
N HIS A 67 -15.90 33.42 0.33
CA HIS A 67 -15.38 33.36 1.69
C HIS A 67 -14.40 32.18 1.74
N ILE A 68 -13.11 32.51 1.76
CA ILE A 68 -12.06 31.55 2.12
C ILE A 68 -12.30 31.21 3.59
N GLU A 69 -13.10 30.19 3.86
CA GLU A 69 -13.02 29.49 5.14
C GLU A 69 -11.74 28.65 5.10
N VAL A 70 -10.78 29.05 5.94
CA VAL A 70 -9.67 28.17 6.32
C VAL A 70 -10.29 26.95 7.02
N ILE A 71 -10.46 25.87 6.28
CA ILE A 71 -10.80 24.58 6.89
C ILE A 71 -9.50 24.04 7.50
N SER A 72 -9.22 24.40 8.75
CA SER A 72 -8.15 23.82 9.58
C SER A 72 -8.47 22.37 10.01
N ASN A 73 -9.12 21.57 9.17
CA ASN A 73 -9.83 20.36 9.63
C ASN A 73 -9.20 19.07 9.11
N PHE A 74 -8.05 18.70 9.67
CA PHE A 74 -7.71 17.28 9.76
C PHE A 74 -8.90 16.53 10.39
N PRO A 75 -9.36 15.40 9.81
CA PRO A 75 -10.55 14.71 10.33
C PRO A 75 -10.29 14.20 11.74
N VAL A 76 -11.22 14.47 12.68
CA VAL A 76 -11.15 13.89 14.01
C VAL A 76 -11.58 12.44 13.93
N ILE A 77 -10.63 11.52 14.05
CA ILE A 77 -10.86 10.08 13.94
C ILE A 77 -11.10 9.53 15.33
N LYS A 78 -12.32 9.08 15.59
CA LYS A 78 -12.69 8.52 16.88
C LYS A 78 -12.48 7.00 16.89
N TYR A 79 -12.16 6.47 18.06
CA TYR A 79 -11.91 5.04 18.27
C TYR A 79 -13.11 4.17 17.89
N ASP A 80 -14.33 4.57 18.26
CA ASP A 80 -15.57 3.84 17.99
C ASP A 80 -15.81 3.61 16.49
N VAL A 81 -15.47 4.59 15.65
CA VAL A 81 -15.56 4.47 14.18
C VAL A 81 -14.58 3.42 13.67
N ILE A 82 -13.33 3.45 14.15
CA ILE A 82 -12.30 2.49 13.74
C ILE A 82 -12.66 1.08 14.23
N GLU A 83 -13.09 0.95 15.47
CA GLU A 83 -13.49 -0.33 16.06
C GLU A 83 -14.69 -0.95 15.31
N ALA A 84 -15.68 -0.14 14.92
CA ALA A 84 -16.82 -0.59 14.14
C ALA A 84 -16.41 -1.12 12.76
N LEU A 85 -15.52 -0.41 12.05
CA LEU A 85 -14.98 -0.85 10.75
C LEU A 85 -14.12 -2.11 10.89
N TYR A 86 -13.29 -2.18 11.92
CA TYR A 86 -12.47 -3.35 12.21
C TYR A 86 -13.33 -4.59 12.46
N LYS A 87 -14.35 -4.48 13.32
CA LYS A 87 -15.33 -5.55 13.59
C LYS A 87 -16.10 -5.94 12.32
N LYS A 88 -16.40 -4.98 11.44
CA LYS A 88 -17.03 -5.25 10.16
C LYS A 88 -16.13 -6.12 9.26
N PHE A 89 -14.84 -5.82 9.18
CA PHE A 89 -13.89 -6.66 8.44
C PHE A 89 -13.77 -8.06 9.03
N LYS A 90 -13.67 -8.17 10.35
CA LYS A 90 -13.68 -9.46 11.06
C LYS A 90 -14.94 -10.28 10.76
N ALA A 91 -16.11 -9.64 10.73
CA ALA A 91 -17.37 -10.29 10.40
C ALA A 91 -17.41 -10.85 8.97
N VAL A 92 -16.74 -10.21 8.01
CA VAL A 92 -16.57 -10.73 6.64
C VAL A 92 -15.81 -12.07 6.66
N LEU A 93 -14.82 -12.22 7.55
CA LEU A 93 -13.95 -13.40 7.64
C LEU A 93 -14.52 -14.52 8.54
N ALA A 94 -15.57 -14.25 9.31
CA ALA A 94 -16.18 -15.20 10.25
C ALA A 94 -16.54 -16.58 9.64
N PRO A 95 -16.98 -16.71 8.37
CA PRO A 95 -17.21 -18.02 7.77
C PRO A 95 -15.94 -18.88 7.67
N ILE A 96 -14.77 -18.27 7.49
CA ILE A 96 -13.48 -18.96 7.37
C ILE A 96 -12.95 -19.30 8.76
N GLU A 97 -13.06 -18.37 9.72
CA GLU A 97 -12.65 -18.59 11.12
C GLU A 97 -13.29 -19.86 11.70
N LYS A 98 -14.58 -20.10 11.42
CA LYS A 98 -15.30 -21.33 11.83
C LYS A 98 -14.74 -22.61 11.22
N LEU A 99 -14.13 -22.53 10.04
CA LEU A 99 -13.46 -23.68 9.41
C LEU A 99 -12.10 -23.96 10.06
N LEU A 100 -11.42 -22.92 10.54
CA LEU A 100 -10.10 -23.03 11.15
C LEU A 100 -10.13 -23.71 12.53
N VAL A 101 -11.23 -23.61 13.27
CA VAL A 101 -11.43 -24.34 14.55
C VAL A 101 -11.24 -25.86 14.38
N LYS A 102 -11.32 -26.38 13.15
CA LYS A 102 -11.13 -27.80 12.83
C LYS A 102 -9.71 -28.16 12.35
N THR A 103 -8.82 -27.19 12.20
CA THR A 103 -7.49 -27.37 11.59
C THR A 103 -6.41 -26.72 12.46
N ASP A 104 -5.48 -27.52 13.00
CA ASP A 104 -4.42 -27.05 13.91
C ASP A 104 -3.14 -26.61 13.18
N SER A 105 -3.26 -26.12 11.94
CA SER A 105 -2.10 -25.72 11.13
C SER A 105 -1.65 -24.32 11.47
N LYS A 106 -0.36 -24.17 11.81
CA LYS A 106 0.30 -22.87 12.00
C LYS A 106 0.47 -22.08 10.69
N PHE A 107 0.47 -22.76 9.55
CA PHE A 107 0.69 -22.17 8.23
C PHE A 107 -0.61 -22.18 7.43
N ALA A 108 -0.83 -21.13 6.64
CA ALA A 108 -1.97 -21.05 5.76
C ALA A 108 -1.84 -22.06 4.60
N SER A 109 -2.94 -22.70 4.23
CA SER A 109 -3.00 -23.50 3.00
C SER A 109 -3.49 -22.64 1.83
N ARG A 110 -3.14 -23.06 0.60
CA ARG A 110 -3.64 -22.44 -0.64
C ARG A 110 -5.16 -22.32 -0.65
N GLU A 111 -5.87 -23.34 -0.17
CA GLU A 111 -7.33 -23.38 -0.12
C GLU A 111 -7.90 -22.34 0.85
N ILE A 112 -7.24 -22.11 1.99
CA ILE A 112 -7.66 -21.07 2.95
C ILE A 112 -7.46 -19.69 2.35
N ILE A 113 -6.28 -19.42 1.78
CA ILE A 113 -6.00 -18.11 1.15
C ILE A 113 -6.95 -17.86 -0.02
N LYS A 114 -7.23 -18.88 -0.84
CA LYS A 114 -8.20 -18.78 -1.93
C LYS A 114 -9.61 -18.49 -1.42
N LYS A 115 -10.04 -19.10 -0.31
CA LYS A 115 -11.33 -18.77 0.33
C LYS A 115 -11.38 -17.33 0.83
N VAL A 116 -10.30 -16.82 1.43
CA VAL A 116 -10.20 -15.40 1.82
C VAL A 116 -10.34 -14.50 0.59
N SER A 117 -9.58 -14.79 -0.47
CA SER A 117 -9.68 -14.10 -1.76
C SER A 117 -11.09 -14.14 -2.35
N ASP A 118 -11.76 -15.28 -2.31
CA ASP A 118 -13.12 -15.42 -2.85
C ASP A 118 -14.17 -14.66 -2.05
N ILE A 119 -14.10 -14.64 -0.72
CA ILE A 119 -15.02 -13.82 0.09
C ILE A 119 -14.84 -12.33 -0.23
N ILE A 120 -13.59 -11.86 -0.27
CA ILE A 120 -13.29 -10.45 -0.60
C ILE A 120 -13.79 -10.16 -2.01
N TRP A 121 -13.38 -10.94 -3.01
CA TRP A 121 -13.78 -10.77 -4.41
C TRP A 121 -15.29 -10.75 -4.63
N ASN A 122 -16.01 -11.72 -4.06
CA ASN A 122 -17.46 -11.85 -4.26
C ASN A 122 -18.25 -10.74 -3.57
N SER A 123 -17.66 -10.05 -2.60
CA SER A 123 -18.28 -8.90 -1.94
C SER A 123 -18.06 -7.57 -2.67
N LEU A 124 -17.18 -7.53 -3.68
CA LEU A 124 -16.92 -6.32 -4.47
C LEU A 124 -18.06 -6.01 -5.45
N LEU A 125 -18.26 -4.73 -5.73
CA LEU A 125 -19.21 -4.29 -6.76
C LEU A 125 -18.72 -4.67 -8.16
N ARG A 126 -19.52 -5.46 -8.88
CA ARG A 126 -19.22 -5.97 -10.23
C ARG A 126 -19.00 -4.89 -11.30
N SER A 127 -19.51 -3.67 -11.09
CA SER A 127 -19.41 -2.54 -12.02
C SER A 127 -18.35 -1.51 -11.62
N SER A 128 -17.45 -1.83 -10.69
CA SER A 128 -16.40 -0.91 -10.29
C SER A 128 -15.45 -0.63 -11.45
N TYR A 129 -15.31 0.66 -11.81
CA TYR A 129 -14.24 1.12 -12.69
C TYR A 129 -12.90 0.82 -12.01
N LYS A 130 -12.19 -0.18 -12.53
CA LYS A 130 -10.95 -0.74 -11.97
C LYS A 130 -9.80 0.28 -11.87
N ASP A 131 -9.90 1.40 -12.60
CA ASP A 131 -8.86 2.44 -12.72
C ASP A 131 -9.23 3.72 -11.94
N ARG A 132 -10.12 3.66 -10.94
CA ARG A 132 -10.51 4.84 -10.14
C ARG A 132 -9.58 5.00 -8.93
N ALA A 133 -9.17 6.24 -8.64
CA ALA A 133 -8.42 6.58 -7.43
C ALA A 133 -9.19 6.27 -6.12
N HIS A 134 -8.45 6.16 -5.02
CA HIS A 134 -8.96 5.98 -3.65
C HIS A 134 -9.64 4.62 -3.39
N LEU A 135 -9.20 3.56 -4.09
CA LEU A 135 -9.72 2.19 -4.00
C LEU A 135 -8.72 1.19 -3.40
N GLN A 136 -7.62 1.65 -2.84
CA GLN A 136 -6.51 0.80 -2.39
C GLN A 136 -6.62 0.35 -0.92
N SER A 137 -7.51 0.95 -0.12
CA SER A 137 -7.58 0.75 1.33
C SER A 137 -8.75 -0.12 1.79
N LEU A 138 -8.61 -0.76 2.95
CA LEU A 138 -9.72 -1.48 3.59
C LEU A 138 -10.87 -0.54 3.97
N TYR A 139 -10.62 0.75 4.17
CA TYR A 139 -11.71 1.73 4.34
C TYR A 139 -12.61 1.77 3.09
N SER A 140 -12.03 1.86 1.89
CA SER A 140 -12.79 1.86 0.62
C SER A 140 -13.59 0.57 0.43
N TYR A 141 -12.99 -0.57 0.80
CA TYR A 141 -13.67 -1.86 0.84
C TYR A 141 -14.88 -1.86 1.79
N LEU A 142 -14.67 -1.46 3.04
CA LEU A 142 -15.69 -1.57 4.09
C LEU A 142 -16.81 -0.55 3.93
N CYS A 143 -16.56 0.61 3.34
CA CYS A 143 -17.56 1.66 3.13
C CYS A 143 -18.23 1.56 1.76
N GLY A 144 -17.53 1.09 0.74
CA GLY A 144 -17.98 1.15 -0.65
C GLY A 144 -17.99 -0.17 -1.41
N ASN A 145 -17.50 -1.27 -0.83
CA ASN A 145 -17.31 -2.56 -1.50
C ASN A 145 -16.51 -2.42 -2.81
N LYS A 146 -15.50 -1.55 -2.80
CA LYS A 146 -14.64 -1.28 -3.96
C LYS A 146 -13.19 -1.43 -3.56
N LEU A 147 -12.44 -2.11 -4.41
CA LEU A 147 -11.00 -2.23 -4.32
C LEU A 147 -10.40 -2.16 -5.74
N ASP A 148 -9.19 -1.63 -5.86
CA ASP A 148 -8.34 -1.83 -7.04
C ASP A 148 -7.54 -3.15 -6.92
N CYS A 149 -6.66 -3.42 -7.90
CA CYS A 149 -5.91 -4.68 -7.91
C CYS A 149 -5.02 -4.82 -6.67
N PHE A 150 -4.36 -3.74 -6.24
CA PHE A 150 -3.53 -3.69 -5.05
C PHE A 150 -4.34 -3.94 -3.79
N GLY A 151 -5.43 -3.18 -3.64
CA GLY A 151 -6.30 -3.23 -2.49
C GLY A 151 -6.89 -4.62 -2.26
N VAL A 152 -7.20 -5.38 -3.32
CA VAL A 152 -7.65 -6.79 -3.18
C VAL A 152 -6.56 -7.69 -2.63
N ALA A 153 -5.36 -7.67 -3.18
CA ALA A 153 -4.27 -8.50 -2.67
C ALA A 153 -3.90 -8.12 -1.22
N PHE A 154 -3.84 -6.82 -0.93
CA PHE A 154 -3.63 -6.31 0.42
C PHE A 154 -4.72 -6.79 1.39
N ALA A 155 -5.99 -6.69 1.01
CA ALA A 155 -7.11 -7.14 1.84
C ALA A 155 -7.03 -8.65 2.14
N VAL A 156 -6.53 -9.46 1.21
CA VAL A 156 -6.30 -10.89 1.45
C VAL A 156 -5.21 -11.11 2.50
N VAL A 157 -4.08 -10.41 2.41
CA VAL A 157 -3.00 -10.49 3.41
C VAL A 157 -3.48 -10.03 4.79
N ALA A 158 -4.17 -8.89 4.86
CA ALA A 158 -4.74 -8.40 6.11
C ALA A 158 -5.79 -9.36 6.70
N GLY A 159 -6.61 -9.98 5.84
CA GLY A 159 -7.56 -11.00 6.28
C GLY A 159 -6.89 -12.27 6.81
N CYS A 160 -5.80 -12.70 6.17
CA CYS A 160 -5.00 -13.82 6.67
C CYS A 160 -4.32 -13.49 8.01
N GLN A 161 -3.78 -12.27 8.16
CA GLN A 161 -3.23 -11.79 9.44
C GLN A 161 -4.30 -11.83 10.55
N MET A 162 -5.51 -11.33 10.26
CA MET A 162 -6.63 -11.32 11.22
C MET A 162 -7.09 -12.72 11.61
N LEU A 163 -6.96 -13.70 10.71
CA LEU A 163 -7.21 -15.13 10.98
C LEU A 163 -6.06 -15.83 11.73
N GLY A 164 -4.97 -15.11 12.04
CA GLY A 164 -3.82 -15.63 12.78
C GLY A 164 -2.67 -16.17 11.92
N PHE A 165 -2.75 -16.05 10.60
CA PHE A 165 -1.69 -16.52 9.71
C PHE A 165 -0.56 -15.48 9.58
N ARG A 166 0.59 -15.81 10.17
CA ARG A 166 1.79 -14.98 10.14
C ARG A 166 2.69 -15.25 8.93
N ASP A 167 2.45 -16.33 8.19
CA ASP A 167 3.26 -16.75 7.04
C ASP A 167 2.79 -16.17 5.70
N VAL A 168 1.60 -15.58 5.65
CA VAL A 168 1.01 -15.02 4.43
C VAL A 168 1.49 -13.58 4.25
N HIS A 169 2.20 -13.30 3.16
CA HIS A 169 2.78 -12.00 2.88
C HIS A 169 2.48 -11.49 1.47
N LEU A 170 2.56 -10.18 1.32
CA LEU A 170 2.43 -9.52 0.03
C LEU A 170 3.71 -9.69 -0.81
N ALA A 171 3.55 -9.97 -2.11
CA ALA A 171 4.63 -9.90 -3.09
C ALA A 171 4.26 -8.90 -4.16
N ILE A 172 5.11 -7.89 -4.34
CA ILE A 172 4.84 -6.70 -5.14
C ILE A 172 5.86 -6.62 -6.28
N SER A 173 5.36 -6.69 -7.51
CA SER A 173 6.13 -6.31 -8.70
C SER A 173 5.97 -4.82 -9.00
N GLU A 174 6.45 -4.36 -10.15
CA GLU A 174 6.27 -2.97 -10.56
C GLU A 174 4.84 -2.67 -11.07
N ASP A 175 4.07 -3.67 -11.52
CA ASP A 175 2.72 -3.45 -12.10
C ASP A 175 1.66 -4.47 -11.64
N HIS A 176 2.00 -5.33 -10.69
CA HIS A 176 1.12 -6.38 -10.18
C HIS A 176 1.47 -6.80 -8.76
N VAL A 177 0.52 -7.43 -8.08
CA VAL A 177 0.68 -7.89 -6.71
C VAL A 177 -0.04 -9.21 -6.48
N TRP A 178 0.58 -10.07 -5.69
CA TRP A 178 0.05 -11.37 -5.31
C TRP A 178 0.48 -11.72 -3.89
N VAL A 179 0.22 -12.97 -3.48
CA VAL A 179 0.53 -13.46 -2.14
C VAL A 179 1.60 -14.54 -2.18
N VAL A 180 2.57 -14.46 -1.27
CA VAL A 180 3.47 -15.56 -0.92
C VAL A 180 3.07 -16.14 0.43
N PHE A 181 3.28 -17.44 0.64
CA PHE A 181 2.90 -18.11 1.89
C PHE A 181 3.68 -19.42 2.10
N GLY A 182 3.31 -20.15 3.15
CA GLY A 182 3.85 -21.47 3.44
C GLY A 182 5.09 -21.42 4.32
N LYS A 183 5.57 -22.60 4.72
CA LYS A 183 6.63 -22.74 5.73
C LYS A 183 7.94 -22.05 5.34
N THR A 184 8.26 -22.01 4.06
CA THR A 184 9.49 -21.39 3.56
C THR A 184 9.28 -20.09 2.80
N GLY A 185 8.02 -19.65 2.64
CA GLY A 185 7.66 -18.42 1.92
C GLY A 185 7.86 -18.52 0.40
N ASP A 186 7.90 -19.73 -0.14
CA ASP A 186 8.15 -20.06 -1.54
C ASP A 186 6.87 -20.32 -2.34
N GLU A 187 5.77 -20.64 -1.65
CA GLU A 187 4.49 -20.82 -2.31
C GLU A 187 3.90 -19.48 -2.73
N THR A 188 3.30 -19.44 -3.92
CA THR A 188 2.70 -18.23 -4.48
C THR A 188 1.25 -18.48 -4.89
N ILE A 189 0.40 -17.47 -4.76
CA ILE A 189 -0.99 -17.54 -5.18
C ILE A 189 -1.46 -16.19 -5.71
N GLU A 190 -2.00 -16.22 -6.93
CA GLU A 190 -2.76 -15.11 -7.50
C GLU A 190 -4.05 -14.90 -6.70
N VAL A 191 -4.32 -13.68 -6.28
CA VAL A 191 -5.51 -13.36 -5.46
C VAL A 191 -6.32 -12.19 -6.00
N THR A 192 -5.81 -11.55 -7.04
CA THR A 192 -6.41 -10.39 -7.70
C THR A 192 -6.31 -10.56 -9.22
N TRP A 193 -6.82 -9.58 -9.97
CA TRP A 193 -6.70 -9.53 -11.43
C TRP A 193 -5.48 -8.70 -11.84
N HIS A 194 -5.03 -8.90 -13.08
CA HIS A 194 -4.13 -7.98 -13.76
C HIS A 194 -4.74 -7.55 -15.10
N GLY A 195 -4.60 -6.27 -15.45
CA GLY A 195 -5.08 -5.71 -16.70
C GLY A 195 -6.60 -5.78 -16.95
N LYS A 196 -6.99 -5.72 -18.22
CA LYS A 196 -8.38 -5.68 -18.69
C LYS A 196 -8.85 -7.00 -19.32
N GLY A 197 -8.05 -8.06 -19.20
CA GLY A 197 -8.36 -9.39 -19.74
C GLY A 197 -9.45 -10.14 -18.98
N ALA A 198 -10.01 -11.18 -19.61
CA ALA A 198 -11.10 -12.00 -19.07
C ALA A 198 -10.61 -13.22 -18.27
N GLU A 199 -9.31 -13.48 -18.20
CA GLU A 199 -8.76 -14.66 -17.54
C GLU A 199 -8.63 -14.43 -16.02
N ASP A 200 -9.47 -15.11 -15.25
CA ASP A 200 -9.35 -15.16 -13.78
C ASP A 200 -8.24 -16.15 -13.39
N LYS A 201 -7.06 -15.63 -13.08
CA LYS A 201 -5.91 -16.44 -12.63
C LYS A 201 -5.93 -16.70 -11.12
N ARG A 202 -6.91 -16.21 -10.36
CA ARG A 202 -6.91 -16.33 -8.89
C ARG A 202 -6.88 -17.80 -8.45
N GLY A 203 -6.03 -18.11 -7.49
CA GLY A 203 -5.77 -19.45 -6.98
C GLY A 203 -4.57 -20.14 -7.61
N GLN A 204 -4.11 -19.68 -8.78
CA GLN A 204 -2.98 -20.25 -9.50
C GLN A 204 -1.64 -19.76 -8.93
N SER A 205 -0.57 -20.53 -9.20
CA SER A 205 0.81 -20.11 -8.93
C SER A 205 1.27 -19.07 -9.95
N VAL A 206 2.18 -18.17 -9.55
CA VAL A 206 2.81 -17.21 -10.49
C VAL A 206 4.00 -17.82 -11.25
N ALA A 207 4.38 -19.06 -10.95
CA ALA A 207 5.53 -19.74 -11.55
C ALA A 207 5.57 -19.67 -13.09
N PRO A 208 4.46 -19.88 -13.84
CA PRO A 208 4.49 -19.78 -15.31
C PRO A 208 4.94 -18.41 -15.81
N GLY A 209 4.56 -17.34 -15.10
CA GLY A 209 4.96 -15.97 -15.45
C GLY A 209 6.44 -15.69 -15.13
N VAL A 210 6.94 -16.26 -14.03
CA VAL A 210 8.36 -16.21 -13.66
C VAL A 210 9.22 -17.01 -14.65
N GLU A 211 8.80 -18.21 -15.03
CA GLU A 211 9.48 -19.06 -16.02
C GLU A 211 9.53 -18.40 -17.40
N SER A 212 8.51 -17.61 -17.74
CA SER A 212 8.46 -16.82 -18.96
C SER A 212 9.26 -15.51 -18.88
N GLN A 213 9.96 -15.26 -17.76
CA GLN A 213 10.80 -14.08 -17.50
C GLN A 213 10.07 -12.75 -17.78
N THR A 214 8.77 -12.68 -17.47
CA THR A 214 8.02 -11.46 -17.77
C THR A 214 8.32 -10.36 -16.74
N TRP A 215 8.36 -9.11 -17.20
CA TRP A 215 8.49 -7.93 -16.35
C TRP A 215 7.38 -7.85 -15.29
N LEU A 216 6.18 -8.32 -15.63
CA LEU A 216 5.03 -8.38 -14.73
C LEU A 216 5.31 -9.15 -13.44
N TYR A 217 6.15 -10.20 -13.51
CA TYR A 217 6.59 -10.95 -12.33
C TYR A 217 8.07 -10.70 -11.99
N VAL A 218 8.64 -9.64 -12.56
CA VAL A 218 10.02 -9.16 -12.35
C VAL A 218 11.06 -10.27 -12.52
N ALA A 219 10.82 -11.18 -13.47
CA ALA A 219 11.64 -12.38 -13.67
C ALA A 219 11.92 -13.17 -12.37
N GLY A 220 10.96 -13.20 -11.44
CA GLY A 220 11.10 -13.88 -10.15
C GLY A 220 11.81 -13.07 -9.05
N HIS A 221 12.03 -11.78 -9.25
CA HIS A 221 12.65 -10.87 -8.27
C HIS A 221 11.69 -9.78 -7.75
N PRO A 222 10.45 -10.10 -7.33
CA PRO A 222 9.54 -9.11 -6.77
C PRO A 222 10.01 -8.63 -5.40
N VAL A 223 9.44 -7.53 -4.92
CA VAL A 223 9.51 -7.15 -3.51
C VAL A 223 8.64 -8.11 -2.70
N VAL A 224 9.26 -9.08 -2.03
CA VAL A 224 8.58 -9.92 -1.03
C VAL A 224 8.58 -9.20 0.31
N CYS A 225 7.41 -8.81 0.78
CA CYS A 225 7.27 -8.02 1.99
C CYS A 225 7.37 -8.87 3.26
N ASN A 226 7.87 -8.25 4.32
CA ASN A 226 7.48 -8.60 5.69
C ASN A 226 6.37 -7.65 6.16
N ARG A 227 5.91 -7.80 7.42
CA ARG A 227 4.83 -6.96 7.98
C ARG A 227 5.16 -5.47 7.95
N TYR A 228 6.40 -5.08 8.23
CA TYR A 228 6.82 -3.68 8.19
C TYR A 228 6.85 -3.10 6.76
N MET A 229 7.21 -3.92 5.77
CA MET A 229 7.16 -3.55 4.35
C MET A 229 5.74 -3.52 3.82
N GLU A 230 4.82 -4.32 4.36
CA GLU A 230 3.37 -4.19 4.07
C GLU A 230 2.82 -2.88 4.63
N VAL A 231 3.27 -2.43 5.81
CA VAL A 231 2.95 -1.07 6.29
C VAL A 231 3.52 -0.03 5.32
N ALA A 232 4.75 -0.20 4.83
CA ALA A 232 5.28 0.68 3.80
C ALA A 232 4.44 0.66 2.51
N ALA A 233 3.92 -0.50 2.10
CA ALA A 233 3.03 -0.60 0.95
C ALA A 233 1.70 0.16 1.17
N ILE A 234 1.10 0.08 2.38
CA ILE A 234 -0.07 0.90 2.74
C ILE A 234 0.24 2.39 2.57
N VAL A 235 1.40 2.84 3.07
CA VAL A 235 1.79 4.25 3.02
C VAL A 235 2.11 4.69 1.59
N SER A 236 2.85 3.91 0.82
CA SER A 236 3.13 4.19 -0.60
C SER A 236 1.87 4.20 -1.45
N ALA A 237 0.83 3.45 -1.08
CA ALA A 237 -0.44 3.45 -1.79
C ALA A 237 -1.34 4.65 -1.44
N ILE A 238 -1.03 5.48 -0.44
CA ILE A 238 -1.78 6.71 -0.16
C ILE A 238 -1.81 7.57 -1.43
N ASN A 239 -2.99 8.02 -1.83
CA ASN A 239 -3.18 8.79 -3.05
C ASN A 239 -3.62 10.24 -2.73
N PRO A 240 -2.70 11.22 -2.83
CA PRO A 240 -3.03 12.62 -2.58
C PRO A 240 -3.80 13.27 -3.74
N SER A 241 -3.96 12.62 -4.89
CA SER A 241 -4.58 13.24 -6.07
C SER A 241 -6.05 13.60 -5.83
N LEU A 242 -6.45 14.82 -6.21
CA LEU A 242 -7.84 15.29 -6.21
C LEU A 242 -8.44 15.25 -7.61
N THR A 243 -7.63 15.67 -8.58
CA THR A 243 -7.93 15.62 -10.02
C THR A 243 -6.67 15.19 -10.77
N ALA A 244 -6.72 15.15 -12.11
CA ALA A 244 -5.54 14.84 -12.92
C ALA A 244 -4.38 15.87 -12.75
N THR A 245 -4.66 17.07 -12.22
CA THR A 245 -3.69 18.16 -12.13
C THR A 245 -3.62 18.82 -10.75
N SER A 246 -4.27 18.25 -9.74
CA SER A 246 -4.26 18.80 -8.38
C SER A 246 -4.20 17.69 -7.33
N ALA A 247 -3.59 18.00 -6.19
CA ALA A 247 -3.41 17.08 -5.07
C ALA A 247 -3.71 17.78 -3.72
N CYS A 248 -4.09 17.00 -2.72
CA CYS A 248 -4.28 17.43 -1.34
C CYS A 248 -2.93 17.42 -0.61
N LEU A 249 -2.50 18.60 -0.17
CA LEU A 249 -1.20 18.79 0.47
C LEU A 249 -1.11 18.05 1.81
N GLU A 250 -2.19 18.01 2.59
CA GLU A 250 -2.23 17.33 3.88
C GLU A 250 -2.09 15.81 3.74
N VAL A 251 -2.64 15.23 2.67
CA VAL A 251 -2.49 13.79 2.38
C VAL A 251 -1.06 13.50 1.90
N ALA A 252 -0.48 14.37 1.07
CA ALA A 252 0.91 14.25 0.63
C ALA A 252 1.90 14.39 1.81
N ASP A 253 1.67 15.36 2.72
CA ASP A 253 2.46 15.57 3.93
C ASP A 253 2.37 14.37 4.89
N LEU A 254 1.16 13.81 5.08
CA LEU A 254 0.99 12.58 5.85
C LEU A 254 1.80 11.43 5.24
N GLN A 255 1.71 11.23 3.92
CA GLN A 255 2.45 10.19 3.21
C GLN A 255 3.97 10.39 3.36
N GLN A 256 4.46 11.61 3.16
CA GLN A 256 5.88 11.96 3.27
C GLN A 256 6.42 11.70 4.68
N GLN A 257 5.72 12.13 5.72
CA GLN A 257 6.14 11.93 7.11
C GLN A 257 6.12 10.46 7.53
N LEU A 258 5.13 9.69 7.08
CA LEU A 258 5.06 8.25 7.34
C LEU A 258 6.19 7.49 6.60
N LEU A 259 6.49 7.85 5.35
CA LEU A 259 7.61 7.27 4.60
C LEU A 259 8.95 7.61 5.25
N TRP A 260 9.15 8.84 5.74
CA TRP A 260 10.35 9.18 6.52
C TRP A 260 10.47 8.35 7.79
N GLN A 261 9.38 8.12 8.52
CA GLN A 261 9.41 7.26 9.69
C GLN A 261 9.83 5.82 9.33
N LEU A 262 9.26 5.26 8.26
CA LEU A 262 9.63 3.93 7.77
C LEU A 262 11.08 3.87 7.26
N TYR A 263 11.56 4.95 6.65
CA TYR A 263 12.95 5.11 6.20
C TYR A 263 13.91 5.07 7.40
N ASP A 264 13.63 5.88 8.43
CA ASP A 264 14.46 5.98 9.64
C ASP A 264 14.54 4.66 10.40
N MET A 265 13.46 3.87 10.36
CA MET A 265 13.40 2.54 10.95
C MET A 265 13.99 1.44 10.04
N GLY A 266 14.51 1.80 8.86
CA GLY A 266 15.15 0.89 7.91
C GLY A 266 14.20 0.00 7.10
N HIS A 267 12.89 0.24 7.18
CA HIS A 267 11.87 -0.58 6.52
C HIS A 267 11.75 -0.30 5.01
N LEU A 268 12.33 0.79 4.50
CA LEU A 268 12.37 1.09 3.05
C LEU A 268 13.62 0.55 2.34
N LYS A 269 14.60 0.03 3.08
CA LYS A 269 15.90 -0.41 2.51
C LYS A 269 15.77 -1.43 1.38
N LYS A 270 14.75 -2.28 1.46
CA LYS A 270 14.42 -3.31 0.46
C LYS A 270 13.13 -2.96 -0.29
N TYR A 271 12.78 -1.69 -0.45
CA TYR A 271 11.59 -1.31 -1.19
C TYR A 271 11.89 -0.17 -2.16
N PRO A 272 12.43 -0.48 -3.36
CA PRO A 272 12.87 0.52 -4.32
C PRO A 272 11.78 1.53 -4.71
N MET A 273 10.56 1.06 -4.97
CA MET A 273 9.44 1.94 -5.34
C MET A 273 9.02 2.88 -4.20
N ALA A 274 9.07 2.44 -2.94
CA ALA A 274 8.77 3.30 -1.80
C ALA A 274 9.83 4.40 -1.60
N LEU A 275 11.12 4.08 -1.86
CA LEU A 275 12.20 5.08 -1.91
C LEU A 275 11.99 6.09 -3.04
N GLY A 276 11.55 5.62 -4.22
CA GLY A 276 11.21 6.47 -5.36
C GLY A 276 10.04 7.42 -5.03
N CYS A 277 8.97 6.90 -4.44
CA CYS A 277 7.82 7.66 -3.97
C CYS A 277 8.21 8.74 -2.96
N LEU A 278 9.06 8.41 -1.96
CA LEU A 278 9.59 9.40 -1.03
C LEU A 278 10.44 10.46 -1.74
N GLY A 279 11.24 10.06 -2.74
CA GLY A 279 12.03 10.96 -3.58
C GLY A 279 11.16 11.98 -4.32
N GLU A 280 10.02 11.56 -4.88
CA GLU A 280 9.07 12.45 -5.55
C GLU A 280 8.45 13.47 -4.58
N LEU A 281 8.05 13.03 -3.39
CA LEU A 281 7.52 13.93 -2.36
C LEU A 281 8.57 14.95 -1.91
N GLU A 282 9.83 14.53 -1.72
CA GLU A 282 10.94 15.43 -1.38
C GLU A 282 11.33 16.37 -2.54
N GLU A 283 11.09 15.98 -3.80
CA GLU A 283 11.29 16.89 -4.93
C GLU A 283 10.26 18.04 -4.91
N VAL A 284 9.01 17.73 -4.54
CA VAL A 284 7.92 18.71 -4.46
C VAL A 284 8.06 19.61 -3.24
N SER A 285 8.32 19.03 -2.07
CA SER A 285 8.40 19.75 -0.79
C SER A 285 9.54 19.19 0.06
N PRO A 286 10.78 19.68 -0.12
CA PRO A 286 11.94 19.19 0.63
C PRO A 286 11.80 19.37 2.14
N THR A 287 12.12 18.34 2.91
CA THR A 287 12.13 18.39 4.37
C THR A 287 13.49 18.86 4.88
N ALA A 288 13.51 19.90 5.71
CA ALA A 288 14.76 20.45 6.24
C ALA A 288 15.58 19.41 7.02
N GLY A 289 16.88 19.30 6.70
CA GLY A 289 17.80 18.36 7.34
C GLY A 289 17.65 16.89 6.91
N ARG A 290 16.74 16.59 5.99
CA ARG A 290 16.61 15.26 5.38
C ARG A 290 17.51 15.10 4.16
N ARG A 291 17.63 13.86 3.69
CA ARG A 291 18.37 13.53 2.46
C ARG A 291 17.70 14.17 1.25
N SER A 292 18.51 14.48 0.24
CA SER A 292 17.98 15.04 -1.01
C SER A 292 17.16 14.01 -1.77
N CYS A 293 16.23 14.47 -2.62
CA CYS A 293 15.50 13.58 -3.53
C CYS A 293 16.44 12.82 -4.48
N GLU A 294 17.54 13.45 -4.93
CA GLU A 294 18.57 12.78 -5.73
C GLU A 294 19.20 11.59 -4.98
N ASP A 295 19.52 11.75 -3.69
CA ASP A 295 20.05 10.65 -2.86
C ASP A 295 19.05 9.50 -2.71
N LEU A 296 17.75 9.82 -2.59
CA LEU A 296 16.68 8.83 -2.49
C LEU A 296 16.50 8.04 -3.79
N TYR A 297 16.56 8.69 -4.95
CA TYR A 297 16.53 8.01 -6.25
C TYR A 297 17.76 7.11 -6.44
N ASN A 298 18.95 7.59 -6.06
CA ASN A 298 20.17 6.78 -6.09
C ASN A 298 20.06 5.56 -5.14
N GLU A 299 19.47 5.73 -3.96
CA GLU A 299 19.23 4.64 -3.02
C GLU A 299 18.19 3.63 -3.54
N SER A 300 17.15 4.10 -4.24
CA SER A 300 16.17 3.25 -4.91
C SER A 300 16.84 2.33 -5.94
N VAL A 301 17.65 2.89 -6.83
CA VAL A 301 18.43 2.13 -7.82
C VAL A 301 19.36 1.12 -7.13
N ARG A 302 20.08 1.56 -6.10
CA ARG A 302 20.98 0.68 -5.33
C ARG A 302 20.22 -0.46 -4.64
N SER A 303 19.03 -0.21 -4.13
CA SER A 303 18.17 -1.23 -3.53
C SER A 303 17.78 -2.29 -4.57
N ALA A 304 17.38 -1.88 -5.78
CA ALA A 304 17.10 -2.78 -6.90
C ALA A 304 18.30 -3.65 -7.28
N GLN A 305 19.48 -3.04 -7.41
CA GLN A 305 20.72 -3.74 -7.75
C GLN A 305 21.10 -4.79 -6.71
N ILE A 306 21.06 -4.43 -5.42
CA ILE A 306 21.55 -5.29 -4.33
C ILE A 306 20.52 -6.35 -3.95
N CYS A 307 19.25 -5.99 -3.86
CA CYS A 307 18.22 -6.86 -3.28
C CYS A 307 17.47 -7.67 -4.34
N TYR A 308 17.45 -7.21 -5.59
CA TYR A 308 16.59 -7.74 -6.66
C TYR A 308 17.34 -8.02 -7.95
N LYS A 309 18.67 -8.23 -7.85
CA LYS A 309 19.57 -8.50 -8.97
C LYS A 309 19.40 -7.53 -10.15
N ASN A 310 19.03 -6.29 -9.87
CA ASN A 310 18.80 -5.26 -10.87
C ASN A 310 17.66 -5.53 -11.88
N HIS A 311 16.59 -6.23 -11.49
CA HIS A 311 15.43 -6.50 -12.38
C HIS A 311 14.30 -5.48 -12.28
N HIS A 312 14.48 -4.39 -11.52
CA HIS A 312 13.46 -3.33 -11.35
C HIS A 312 13.78 -2.14 -12.25
N VAL A 313 12.80 -1.70 -13.02
CA VAL A 313 12.89 -0.68 -14.07
C VAL A 313 12.58 0.70 -13.51
N TYR A 314 11.55 0.82 -12.66
CA TYR A 314 11.08 2.09 -12.13
C TYR A 314 12.10 2.90 -11.34
N PRO A 315 13.02 2.30 -10.56
CA PRO A 315 14.09 3.05 -9.91
C PRO A 315 14.88 3.95 -10.89
N TYR A 316 15.15 3.45 -12.08
CA TYR A 316 15.84 4.18 -13.14
C TYR A 316 14.91 5.19 -13.84
N THR A 317 13.62 4.89 -13.99
CA THR A 317 12.67 5.85 -14.58
C THR A 317 12.42 7.04 -13.66
N TYR A 318 12.35 6.85 -12.34
CA TYR A 318 12.28 7.93 -11.36
C TYR A 318 13.50 8.85 -11.49
N GLN A 319 14.70 8.26 -11.49
CA GLN A 319 15.96 8.99 -11.61
C GLN A 319 16.05 9.76 -12.94
N GLY A 320 15.72 9.11 -14.06
CA GLY A 320 15.72 9.74 -15.38
C GLY A 320 14.71 10.89 -15.47
N GLY A 321 13.50 10.71 -14.92
CA GLY A 321 12.46 11.74 -14.85
C GLY A 321 12.90 12.95 -14.03
N PHE A 322 13.54 12.74 -12.88
CA PHE A 322 14.12 13.79 -12.07
C PHE A 322 15.18 14.59 -12.83
N TYR A 323 16.15 13.91 -13.45
CA TYR A 323 17.19 14.58 -14.22
C TYR A 323 16.64 15.36 -15.42
N TYR A 324 15.63 14.81 -16.09
CA TYR A 324 14.96 15.49 -17.19
C TYR A 324 14.29 16.79 -16.73
N ARG A 325 13.52 16.77 -15.62
CA ARG A 325 12.88 17.97 -15.04
C ARG A 325 13.90 19.04 -14.64
N ARG A 326 15.14 18.66 -14.35
CA ARG A 326 16.26 19.55 -13.99
C ARG A 326 17.14 19.96 -15.18
N ASN A 327 16.75 19.64 -16.41
CA ASN A 327 17.51 19.87 -17.64
C ASN A 327 18.91 19.21 -17.65
N LYS A 328 19.11 18.17 -16.83
CA LYS A 328 20.32 17.33 -16.81
C LYS A 328 20.18 16.19 -17.83
N TYR A 329 20.12 16.55 -19.11
CA TYR A 329 19.73 15.60 -20.17
C TYR A 329 20.69 14.42 -20.33
N ARG A 330 21.99 14.62 -20.11
CA ARG A 330 22.98 13.54 -20.22
C ARG A 330 22.69 12.46 -19.18
N GLU A 331 22.45 12.86 -17.95
CA GLU A 331 22.12 11.99 -16.83
C GLU A 331 20.75 11.34 -17.03
N ALA A 332 19.76 12.08 -17.52
CA ALA A 332 18.45 11.53 -17.86
C ALA A 332 18.54 10.41 -18.91
N PHE A 333 19.27 10.64 -20.01
CA PHE A 333 19.49 9.63 -21.03
C PHE A 333 20.29 8.42 -20.52
N ALA A 334 21.26 8.64 -19.63
CA ALA A 334 21.99 7.54 -18.99
C ALA A 334 21.04 6.67 -18.15
N SER A 335 20.22 7.26 -17.28
CA SER A 335 19.25 6.51 -16.47
C SER A 335 18.22 5.75 -17.32
N TRP A 336 17.73 6.33 -18.42
CA TRP A 336 16.81 5.63 -19.33
C TRP A 336 17.50 4.53 -20.14
N ALA A 337 18.79 4.68 -20.46
CA ALA A 337 19.57 3.60 -21.05
C ALA A 337 19.72 2.43 -20.07
N ASP A 338 20.06 2.71 -18.81
CA ASP A 338 20.14 1.70 -17.74
C ASP A 338 18.79 0.99 -17.55
N SER A 339 17.69 1.76 -17.52
CA SER A 339 16.32 1.22 -17.48
C SER A 339 16.01 0.28 -18.64
N SER A 340 16.53 0.58 -19.84
CA SER A 340 16.35 -0.24 -21.04
C SER A 340 17.18 -1.53 -20.98
N ASP A 341 18.35 -1.48 -20.35
CA ASP A 341 19.19 -2.66 -20.13
C ASP A 341 18.58 -3.62 -19.10
N VAL A 342 17.87 -3.12 -18.10
CA VAL A 342 17.09 -3.96 -17.16
C VAL A 342 16.02 -4.78 -17.89
N ILE A 343 15.30 -4.18 -18.85
CA ILE A 343 14.25 -4.87 -19.63
C ILE A 343 14.83 -5.99 -20.52
N ARG A 344 16.13 -5.98 -20.79
CA ARG A 344 16.81 -7.00 -21.60
C ARG A 344 17.30 -8.20 -20.79
N LEU A 345 17.30 -8.11 -19.45
CA LEU A 345 17.60 -9.22 -18.54
C LEU A 345 16.48 -10.26 -18.61
#